data_AF-A1U821-F1
#
_entry.id   AF-A1U821-F1
#
_cell.length_a   1.000
_cell.length_b   1.000
_cell.length_c   1.000
_cell.angle_alpha   90.00
_cell.angle_beta   90.00
_cell.angle_gamma   90.00
#
_symmetry.space_group_name_H-M   'P 1'
#
loop_
_entity.id
_entity.type
_entity.pdbx_description
1 polymer ?
#
loop_
_entity_poly.entity_id
_entity_poly.type
_entity_poly.pdbx_seq_one_letter_code
_entity_poly.pdbx_strand_id
1 'polypeptide(L)'
;MATTIPTRTPPEPKVEHNKNVSLMAARAFFRIGKDWQCNESELTALIGVGLIQLLSLRKQVEEESITPLDRRTLIRIRCLVMLYKETAHRHGSIALARNDMRASRGGLPFMGQTPIQYMVRQGLKGIVETTRAVTGGLPDLKTPVTELFNQSEAQA
;
A
#
# COMPACT_ATOMS: atom_id res chain seq x y z
N MET A 1 43.98 -20.64 -26.36
CA MET A 1 43.78 -20.63 -24.90
C MET A 1 42.62 -19.67 -24.62
N ALA A 2 41.44 -20.19 -24.30
CA ALA A 2 40.24 -19.38 -24.09
C ALA A 2 40.11 -19.07 -22.59
N THR A 3 40.19 -17.78 -22.25
CA THR A 3 40.07 -17.27 -20.89
C THR A 3 38.58 -17.20 -20.52
N THR A 4 38.10 -18.15 -19.72
CA THR A 4 36.75 -18.14 -19.16
C THR A 4 36.68 -17.10 -18.03
N ILE A 5 35.94 -16.01 -18.27
CA ILE A 5 35.62 -15.00 -17.26
C ILE A 5 34.54 -15.61 -16.34
N PRO A 6 34.74 -15.69 -15.01
CA PRO A 6 33.71 -16.17 -14.12
C PRO A 6 32.56 -15.15 -14.04
N THR A 7 31.39 -15.56 -14.48
CA THR A 7 30.14 -14.80 -14.37
C THR A 7 29.81 -14.60 -12.89
N ARG A 8 30.07 -13.40 -12.36
CA ARG A 8 29.70 -13.01 -11.00
C ARG A 8 28.17 -12.88 -10.96
N THR A 9 27.48 -13.91 -10.47
CA THR A 9 26.06 -13.82 -10.14
C THR A 9 25.86 -12.72 -9.09
N PRO A 10 24.90 -11.79 -9.27
CA PRO A 10 24.59 -10.77 -8.27
C PRO A 10 24.22 -11.44 -6.94
N PRO A 11 24.65 -10.92 -5.78
CA PRO A 11 24.24 -11.48 -4.49
C PRO A 11 22.72 -11.38 -4.38
N GLU A 12 22.06 -12.51 -4.12
CA GLU A 12 20.63 -12.55 -3.87
C GLU A 12 20.29 -11.52 -2.78
N PRO A 13 19.23 -10.70 -2.94
CA PRO A 13 18.81 -9.76 -1.92
C PRO A 13 18.47 -10.54 -0.65
N LYS A 14 19.33 -10.37 0.37
CA LYS A 14 19.31 -11.12 1.63
C LYS A 14 17.93 -11.00 2.30
N VAL A 15 17.35 -12.14 2.67
CA VAL A 15 16.03 -12.33 3.31
C VAL A 15 15.72 -11.30 4.43
N GLU A 16 16.75 -10.84 5.13
CA GLU A 16 16.69 -9.83 6.19
C GLU A 16 16.25 -8.43 5.71
N HIS A 17 16.62 -8.03 4.49
CA HIS A 17 16.18 -6.76 3.90
C HIS A 17 14.65 -6.73 3.71
N ASN A 18 14.07 -7.87 3.33
CA ASN A 18 12.62 -7.99 3.12
C ASN A 18 11.84 -7.90 4.44
N LYS A 19 12.41 -8.38 5.56
CA LYS A 19 11.78 -8.26 6.89
C LYS A 19 11.75 -6.82 7.39
N ASN A 20 12.87 -6.09 7.27
CA ASN A 20 12.94 -4.69 7.69
C ASN A 20 11.99 -3.80 6.87
N VAL A 21 11.93 -4.00 5.55
CA VAL A 21 10.99 -3.29 4.68
C VAL A 21 9.54 -3.61 5.06
N SER A 22 9.23 -4.88 5.34
CA SER A 22 7.90 -5.31 5.78
C SER A 22 7.50 -4.68 7.11
N LEU A 23 8.41 -4.65 8.09
CA LEU A 23 8.15 -4.05 9.40
C LEU A 23 7.87 -2.55 9.28
N MET A 24 8.70 -1.84 8.53
CA MET A 24 8.52 -0.40 8.29
C MET A 24 7.22 -0.10 7.54
N ALA A 25 6.89 -0.91 6.52
CA ALA A 25 5.66 -0.80 5.77
C ALA A 25 4.43 -1.01 6.69
N ALA A 26 4.42 -2.06 7.50
CA ALA A 26 3.31 -2.35 8.41
C ALA A 26 3.14 -1.27 9.49
N ARG A 27 4.25 -0.75 10.06
CA ARG A 27 4.21 0.39 11.00
C ARG A 27 3.62 1.63 10.34
N ALA A 28 4.04 1.96 9.12
CA ALA A 28 3.50 3.08 8.37
C ALA A 28 1.99 2.89 8.10
N PHE A 29 1.58 1.68 7.71
CA PHE A 29 0.17 1.36 7.49
C PHE A 29 -0.70 1.57 8.74
N PHE A 30 -0.31 1.04 9.90
CA PHE A 30 -1.10 1.24 11.12
C PHE A 30 -1.11 2.70 11.59
N ARG A 31 -0.03 3.43 11.38
CA ARG A 31 0.01 4.88 11.64
C ARG A 31 -0.96 5.64 10.74
N ILE A 32 -0.94 5.38 9.43
CA ILE A 32 -1.88 5.98 8.48
C ILE A 32 -3.31 5.65 8.89
N GLY A 33 -3.58 4.39 9.24
CA GLY A 33 -4.87 3.94 9.75
C GLY A 33 -5.34 4.75 10.96
N LYS A 34 -4.45 4.97 11.94
CA LYS A 34 -4.76 5.78 13.13
C LYS A 34 -5.02 7.25 12.79
N ASP A 35 -4.16 7.85 11.98
CA ASP A 35 -4.21 9.28 11.63
C ASP A 35 -5.43 9.58 10.76
N TRP A 36 -5.75 8.68 9.83
CA TRP A 36 -6.99 8.71 9.08
C TRP A 36 -8.19 8.21 9.88
N GLN A 37 -8.03 7.72 11.11
CA GLN A 37 -9.07 7.13 11.98
C GLN A 37 -9.87 5.99 11.33
N CYS A 38 -9.21 5.11 10.57
CA CYS A 38 -9.85 3.96 9.93
C CYS A 38 -10.36 2.95 10.97
N ASN A 39 -11.51 2.36 10.73
CA ASN A 39 -11.99 1.20 11.49
C ASN A 39 -11.36 -0.11 10.98
N GLU A 40 -11.57 -1.22 11.69
CA GLU A 40 -10.96 -2.51 11.32
C GLU A 40 -11.43 -3.06 9.95
N SER A 41 -12.69 -2.78 9.57
CA SER A 41 -13.21 -3.15 8.25
C SER A 41 -12.54 -2.35 7.13
N GLU A 42 -12.24 -1.07 7.36
CA GLU A 42 -11.49 -0.26 6.40
C GLU A 42 -10.04 -0.73 6.32
N LEU A 43 -9.40 -1.02 7.45
CA LEU A 43 -8.01 -1.51 7.47
C LEU A 43 -7.85 -2.85 6.74
N THR A 44 -8.73 -3.82 7.02
CA THR A 44 -8.75 -5.12 6.34
C THR A 44 -8.90 -4.96 4.83
N ALA A 45 -9.83 -4.11 4.38
CA ALA A 45 -10.05 -3.83 2.97
C ALA A 45 -8.86 -3.11 2.31
N LEU A 46 -8.28 -2.10 2.98
CA LEU A 46 -7.17 -1.31 2.44
C LEU A 46 -5.90 -2.13 2.22
N ILE A 47 -5.64 -3.12 3.07
CA ILE A 47 -4.49 -4.02 2.91
C ILE A 47 -4.83 -5.30 2.13
N GLY A 48 -6.13 -5.63 2.03
CA GLY A 48 -6.65 -6.79 1.30
C GLY A 48 -6.46 -8.11 2.06
N VAL A 49 -6.60 -8.10 3.39
CA VAL A 49 -6.46 -9.27 4.27
C VAL A 49 -7.67 -9.39 5.20
N GLY A 50 -7.94 -10.59 5.71
CA GLY A 50 -9.01 -10.81 6.68
C GLY A 50 -8.67 -10.28 8.08
N LEU A 51 -9.67 -10.18 8.96
CA LEU A 51 -9.51 -9.64 10.32
C LEU A 51 -8.44 -10.39 11.14
N ILE A 52 -8.43 -11.72 11.10
CA ILE A 52 -7.45 -12.54 11.82
C ILE A 52 -6.02 -12.23 11.35
N GLN A 53 -5.82 -12.06 10.04
CA GLN A 53 -4.52 -11.71 9.46
C GLN A 53 -4.10 -10.31 9.88
N LEU A 54 -5.02 -9.35 9.94
CA LEU A 54 -4.76 -7.99 10.41
C LEU A 54 -4.32 -7.97 11.89
N LEU A 55 -5.01 -8.74 12.75
CA LEU A 55 -4.68 -8.85 14.17
C LEU A 55 -3.32 -9.54 14.37
N SER A 56 -3.05 -10.61 13.63
CA SER A 56 -1.74 -11.27 13.62
C SER A 56 -0.63 -10.31 13.17
N LEU A 57 -0.88 -9.54 12.10
CA LEU A 57 0.06 -8.54 11.60
C LEU A 57 0.33 -7.45 12.65
N ARG A 58 -0.69 -7.00 13.38
CA ARG A 58 -0.53 -6.01 14.46
C ARG A 58 0.38 -6.55 15.56
N LYS A 59 0.12 -7.78 16.03
CA LYS A 59 0.95 -8.47 17.03
C LYS A 59 2.41 -8.64 16.57
N GLN A 60 2.61 -9.09 15.32
CA GLN A 60 3.94 -9.24 14.72
C GLN A 60 4.72 -7.91 14.66
N VAL A 61 4.04 -6.77 14.44
CA VAL A 61 4.66 -5.45 14.44
C VAL A 61 5.08 -5.02 15.85
N GLU A 62 4.29 -5.35 16.86
CA GLU A 62 4.59 -5.08 18.28
C GLU A 62 5.77 -5.91 18.78
N GLU A 63 5.83 -7.19 18.38
CA GLU A 63 6.90 -8.12 18.76
C GLU A 63 8.16 -8.00 17.87
N GLU A 64 8.15 -7.10 16.88
CA GLU A 64 9.19 -6.98 15.83
C GLU A 64 9.51 -8.28 15.08
N SER A 65 8.58 -9.23 15.10
CA SER A 65 8.71 -10.61 14.62
C SER A 65 8.02 -10.83 13.26
N ILE A 66 8.02 -9.80 12.41
CA ILE A 66 7.19 -9.80 11.20
C ILE A 66 7.64 -10.81 10.14
N THR A 67 6.66 -11.50 9.60
CA THR A 67 6.81 -12.29 8.37
C THR A 67 6.88 -11.36 7.16
N PRO A 68 7.74 -11.64 6.16
CA PRO A 68 7.81 -10.81 4.96
C PRO A 68 6.44 -10.65 4.30
N LEU A 69 6.02 -9.41 4.07
CA LEU A 69 4.75 -9.11 3.42
C LEU A 69 4.81 -9.47 1.94
N ASP A 70 3.68 -9.93 1.40
CA ASP A 70 3.57 -10.21 -0.02
C ASP A 70 3.66 -8.92 -0.84
N ARG A 71 4.02 -9.08 -2.11
CA ARG A 71 4.21 -7.96 -3.03
C ARG A 71 2.95 -7.10 -3.17
N ARG A 72 1.74 -7.69 -3.15
CA ARG A 72 0.50 -6.92 -3.33
C ARG A 72 0.23 -6.07 -2.10
N THR A 73 0.45 -6.58 -0.90
CA THR A 73 0.38 -5.79 0.34
C THR A 73 1.38 -4.65 0.32
N LEU A 74 2.63 -4.90 -0.06
CA LEU A 74 3.65 -3.84 -0.15
C LEU A 74 3.28 -2.74 -1.15
N ILE A 75 2.67 -3.09 -2.29
CA ILE A 75 2.18 -2.11 -3.27
C ILE A 75 1.04 -1.28 -2.66
N ARG A 76 0.06 -1.91 -2.00
CA ARG A 76 -1.03 -1.19 -1.33
C ARG A 76 -0.48 -0.19 -0.32
N ILE A 77 0.40 -0.65 0.57
CA ILE A 77 1.00 0.22 1.59
C ILE A 77 1.80 1.35 0.95
N ARG A 78 2.58 1.09 -0.10
CA ARG A 78 3.34 2.13 -0.81
C ARG A 78 2.43 3.22 -1.37
N CYS A 79 1.31 2.84 -2.00
CA CYS A 79 0.30 3.79 -2.49
C CYS A 79 -0.31 4.62 -1.34
N LEU A 80 -0.65 3.97 -0.22
CA LEU A 80 -1.19 4.66 0.96
C LEU A 80 -0.18 5.65 1.56
N VAL A 81 1.10 5.28 1.61
CA VAL A 81 2.18 6.17 2.07
C VAL A 81 2.33 7.38 1.14
N MET A 82 2.22 7.20 -0.18
CA MET A 82 2.26 8.32 -1.14
C MET A 82 1.07 9.27 -0.92
N LEU A 83 -0.14 8.72 -0.80
CA LEU A 83 -1.35 9.49 -0.50
C LEU A 83 -1.22 10.28 0.81
N TYR A 84 -0.75 9.62 1.86
CA TYR A 84 -0.57 10.22 3.17
C TYR A 84 0.42 11.38 3.13
N LYS A 85 1.57 11.19 2.47
CA LYS A 85 2.59 12.25 2.33
C LYS A 85 2.09 13.43 1.51
N GLU A 86 1.48 13.16 0.37
CA GLU A 86 0.99 14.20 -0.54
C GLU A 86 -0.11 15.04 0.11
N THR A 87 -1.10 14.40 0.72
CA THR A 87 -2.20 15.11 1.38
C THR A 87 -1.71 15.89 2.61
N ALA A 88 -0.83 15.30 3.43
CA ALA A 88 -0.23 16.02 4.56
C ALA A 88 0.60 17.22 4.11
N HIS A 89 1.36 17.09 3.01
CA HIS A 89 2.15 18.19 2.44
C HIS A 89 1.25 19.31 1.92
N ARG A 90 0.27 18.97 1.08
CA ARG A 90 -0.67 19.93 0.47
C ARG A 90 -1.43 20.76 1.51
N HIS A 91 -1.81 20.15 2.62
CA HIS A 91 -2.62 20.81 3.64
C HIS A 91 -1.81 21.36 4.82
N GLY A 92 -0.51 21.02 4.93
CA GLY A 92 0.33 21.38 6.09
C GLY A 92 -0.14 20.78 7.42
N SER A 93 -1.10 19.86 7.42
CA SER A 93 -1.71 19.29 8.62
C SER A 93 -2.30 17.91 8.37
N ILE A 94 -1.99 16.96 9.26
CA ILE A 94 -2.53 15.60 9.23
C ILE A 94 -4.06 15.62 9.44
N ALA A 95 -4.57 16.51 10.29
CA ALA A 95 -6.01 16.60 10.55
C ALA A 95 -6.78 17.09 9.32
N LEU A 96 -6.24 18.06 8.58
CA LEU A 96 -6.82 18.54 7.33
C LEU A 96 -6.71 17.49 6.23
N ALA A 97 -5.57 16.81 6.12
CA ALA A 97 -5.38 15.69 5.19
C ALA A 97 -6.39 14.55 5.44
N ARG A 98 -6.64 14.20 6.71
CA ARG A 98 -7.71 13.25 7.08
C ARG A 98 -9.07 13.74 6.60
N ASN A 99 -9.41 14.99 6.87
CA ASN A 99 -10.71 15.55 6.48
C ASN A 99 -10.87 15.52 4.95
N ASP A 100 -9.83 15.84 4.18
CA ASP A 100 -9.81 15.74 2.72
C ASP A 100 -10.02 14.30 2.23
N MET A 101 -9.37 13.31 2.83
CA MET A 101 -9.56 11.89 2.51
C MET A 101 -10.96 11.35 2.88
N ARG A 102 -11.69 12.08 3.72
CA ARG A 102 -13.06 11.78 4.16
C ARG A 102 -14.14 12.69 3.59
N ALA A 103 -13.77 13.68 2.79
CA ALA A 103 -14.72 14.53 2.10
C ALA A 103 -15.18 13.86 0.81
N SER A 104 -16.48 13.92 0.54
CA SER A 104 -17.04 13.47 -0.74
C SER A 104 -16.49 14.32 -1.89
N ARG A 105 -16.15 13.66 -3.01
CA ARG A 105 -15.63 14.32 -4.21
C ARG A 105 -16.50 14.03 -5.41
N GLY A 106 -17.03 15.06 -6.04
CA GLY A 106 -17.87 14.91 -7.24
C GLY A 106 -17.09 14.55 -8.51
N GLY A 107 -15.79 14.84 -8.57
CA GLY A 107 -14.96 14.55 -9.73
C GLY A 107 -14.58 13.07 -9.86
N LEU A 108 -14.17 12.66 -11.06
CA LEU A 108 -13.56 11.35 -11.31
C LEU A 108 -12.27 11.18 -10.48
N PRO A 109 -11.98 9.98 -9.94
CA PRO A 109 -12.75 8.74 -10.03
C PRO A 109 -13.86 8.58 -8.97
N PHE A 110 -14.03 9.56 -8.09
CA PHE A 110 -14.76 9.38 -6.82
C PHE A 110 -16.28 9.44 -6.94
N MET A 111 -16.83 10.17 -7.92
CA MET A 111 -18.28 10.20 -8.25
C MET A 111 -19.20 10.37 -7.02
N GLY A 112 -18.86 11.28 -6.12
CA GLY A 112 -19.61 11.59 -4.89
C GLY A 112 -19.17 10.78 -3.67
N GLN A 113 -18.31 9.76 -3.83
CA GLN A 113 -17.72 9.00 -2.72
C GLN A 113 -16.54 9.76 -2.10
N THR A 114 -16.18 9.37 -0.88
CA THR A 114 -14.92 9.81 -0.28
C THR A 114 -13.76 8.99 -0.86
N PRO A 115 -12.53 9.54 -0.92
CA PRO A 115 -11.36 8.77 -1.32
C PRO A 115 -11.18 7.44 -0.56
N ILE A 116 -11.38 7.43 0.77
CA ILE A 116 -11.27 6.21 1.58
C ILE A 116 -12.34 5.18 1.17
N GLN A 117 -13.60 5.60 1.02
CA GLN A 117 -14.68 4.70 0.59
C GLN A 117 -14.40 4.09 -0.78
N TYR A 118 -13.89 4.90 -1.72
CA TYR A 118 -13.53 4.44 -3.05
C TYR A 118 -12.43 3.37 -3.00
N MET A 119 -11.36 3.61 -2.23
CA MET A 119 -10.27 2.65 -2.03
C MET A 119 -10.75 1.34 -1.42
N VAL A 120 -11.59 1.42 -0.38
CA VAL A 120 -12.15 0.24 0.32
C VAL A 120 -13.02 -0.58 -0.62
N ARG A 121 -13.89 0.07 -1.41
CA ARG A 121 -14.82 -0.61 -2.30
C ARG A 121 -14.15 -1.27 -3.50
N GLN A 122 -13.15 -0.62 -4.09
CA GLN A 122 -12.51 -1.08 -5.33
C GLN A 122 -11.18 -1.83 -5.07
N GLY A 123 -10.79 -1.98 -3.80
CA GLY A 123 -9.56 -2.65 -3.39
C GLY A 123 -8.31 -2.02 -4.02
N LEU A 124 -7.41 -2.87 -4.53
CA LEU A 124 -6.14 -2.40 -5.11
C LEU A 124 -6.34 -1.43 -6.28
N LYS A 125 -7.37 -1.65 -7.13
CA LYS A 125 -7.69 -0.73 -8.23
C LYS A 125 -8.05 0.66 -7.71
N GLY A 126 -8.92 0.72 -6.71
CA GLY A 126 -9.31 1.97 -6.06
C GLY A 126 -8.14 2.71 -5.45
N ILE A 127 -7.25 1.98 -4.78
CA ILE A 127 -6.03 2.54 -4.18
C ILE A 127 -5.15 3.16 -5.26
N VAL A 128 -4.86 2.45 -6.35
CA VAL A 128 -4.01 2.93 -7.44
C VAL A 128 -4.63 4.15 -8.14
N GLU A 129 -5.92 4.11 -8.44
CA GLU A 129 -6.62 5.23 -9.08
C GLU A 129 -6.69 6.46 -8.16
N THR A 130 -6.93 6.25 -6.86
CA THR A 130 -6.91 7.33 -5.85
C THR A 130 -5.51 7.94 -5.76
N THR A 131 -4.46 7.11 -5.71
CA THR A 131 -3.08 7.59 -5.73
C THR A 131 -2.83 8.45 -6.97
N ARG A 132 -3.13 7.96 -8.18
CA ARG A 132 -2.95 8.72 -9.42
C ARG A 132 -3.71 10.05 -9.39
N ALA A 133 -4.97 10.04 -8.96
CA ALA A 133 -5.82 11.23 -8.93
C ALA A 133 -5.32 12.28 -7.92
N VAL A 134 -4.76 11.85 -6.79
CA VAL A 134 -4.31 12.75 -5.73
C VAL A 134 -2.87 13.22 -5.95
N THR A 135 -1.96 12.33 -6.31
CA THR A 135 -0.51 12.62 -6.37
C THR A 135 -0.02 12.96 -7.77
N GLY A 136 -0.86 12.79 -8.80
CA GLY A 136 -0.47 12.99 -10.21
C GLY A 136 0.49 11.93 -10.76
N GLY A 137 0.82 10.89 -9.98
CA GLY A 137 1.78 9.86 -10.36
C GLY A 137 1.55 8.53 -9.65
N LEU A 138 2.09 7.45 -10.19
CA LEU A 138 2.09 6.15 -9.52
C LEU A 138 3.46 5.86 -8.93
N PRO A 139 3.55 5.01 -7.88
CA PRO A 139 4.84 4.47 -7.50
C PRO A 139 5.50 3.86 -8.74
N ASP A 140 6.82 4.03 -8.86
CA ASP A 140 7.58 3.38 -9.92
C ASP A 140 7.45 1.86 -9.76
N LEU A 141 6.49 1.32 -10.48
CA LEU A 141 6.14 -0.10 -10.53
C LEU A 141 6.87 -0.61 -11.76
N LYS A 142 7.97 -1.36 -11.54
CA LYS A 142 8.68 -2.08 -12.62
C LYS A 142 7.78 -3.03 -13.42
N THR A 143 6.54 -3.24 -13.00
CA THR A 143 5.55 -4.10 -13.64
C THR A 143 4.40 -3.22 -14.14
N PRO A 144 3.97 -3.41 -15.40
CA PRO A 144 2.84 -2.67 -15.95
C PRO A 144 1.62 -2.82 -15.05
N VAL A 145 0.93 -1.72 -14.80
CA VAL A 145 -0.31 -1.67 -14.00
C VAL A 145 -1.34 -2.70 -14.50
N THR A 146 -1.35 -2.99 -15.80
CA THR A 146 -2.17 -4.01 -16.46
C THR A 146 -1.95 -5.42 -15.93
N GLU A 147 -0.71 -5.80 -15.59
CA GLU A 147 -0.40 -7.15 -15.09
C GLU A 147 -0.80 -7.34 -13.62
N LEU A 148 -0.94 -6.25 -12.85
CA LEU A 148 -1.43 -6.29 -11.47
C LEU A 148 -2.94 -6.57 -11.39
N PHE A 149 -3.67 -6.30 -12.47
CA PHE A 149 -5.12 -6.47 -12.55
C PHE A 149 -5.53 -7.84 -13.10
N ASN A 150 -4.73 -8.47 -13.96
CA ASN A 150 -5.09 -9.77 -14.57
C ASN A 150 -4.91 -10.98 -13.63
N GLN A 151 -4.30 -10.81 -12.45
CA GLN A 151 -4.14 -11.90 -11.47
C GLN A 151 -5.40 -12.16 -10.62
N SER A 152 -6.53 -11.49 -10.89
CA SER A 152 -7.81 -11.75 -10.19
C SER A 152 -8.74 -12.74 -10.90
N GLU A 153 -8.42 -13.18 -12.13
CA GLU A 153 -9.29 -14.10 -12.89
C GLU A 153 -8.85 -15.57 -12.84
N ALA A 154 -7.75 -15.90 -12.16
CA ALA A 154 -7.19 -17.26 -12.14
C ALA A 154 -7.46 -18.07 -10.85
N GLN A 155 -8.26 -17.55 -9.91
CA GLN A 155 -8.56 -18.24 -8.64
C GLN A 155 -10.04 -18.16 -8.21
N ALA A 156 -10.95 -18.03 -9.18
CA ALA A 156 -12.38 -18.27 -8.94
C ALA A 156 -12.76 -19.67 -9.42
#